data_AF-A4P0K7-F1
#
_entry.id   AF-A4P0K7-F1
#
_cell.length_a   1.000
_cell.length_b   1.000
_cell.length_c   1.000
_cell.angle_alpha   90.00
_cell.angle_beta   90.00
_cell.angle_gamma   90.00
#
_symmetry.space_group_name_H-M   'P 1'
#
loop_
_entity.id
_entity.type
_entity.pdbx_description
1 polymer ?
#
loop_
_entity_poly.entity_id
_entity_poly.type
_entity_poly.pdbx_seq_one_letter_code
_entity_poly.pdbx_strand_id
1 'polypeptide(L)' 'MFEGLQRLNTLPDETIVCPAHEYTLGNLAFAETVLVDKSAVEKSAVEKQRIFVETQRAENKPSLPTTLKTRARN' A
#
# COMPACT_ATOMS: atom_id res chain seq x y z
N MET A 1 0.71 1.22 -18.29
CA MET A 1 0.74 1.08 -16.82
C MET A 1 0.84 2.43 -16.12
N PHE A 2 1.83 3.28 -16.44
CA PHE A 2 1.99 4.61 -15.85
C PHE A 2 0.75 5.51 -15.94
N GLU A 3 0.20 5.73 -17.13
CA GLU A 3 -0.98 6.61 -17.32
C GLU A 3 -2.22 6.13 -16.55
N GLY A 4 -2.42 4.82 -16.45
CA GLY A 4 -3.53 4.24 -15.68
C GLY A 4 -3.40 4.56 -14.19
N LEU A 5 -2.20 4.43 -13.64
CA LEU A 5 -1.92 4.81 -12.24
C LEU A 5 -2.07 6.32 -12.02
N GLN A 6 -1.71 7.16 -12.99
CA GLN A 6 -1.90 8.61 -12.89
C GLN A 6 -3.39 8.99 -12.83
N ARG A 7 -4.27 8.29 -13.56
CA ARG A 7 -5.73 8.51 -13.45
C ARG A 7 -6.26 8.16 -12.06
N LEU A 8 -5.68 7.17 -11.38
CA LEU A 8 -6.03 6.86 -9.98
C LEU A 8 -5.50 7.93 -9.01
N ASN A 9 -4.45 8.68 -9.37
CA ASN A 9 -3.91 9.77 -8.56
C ASN A 9 -4.82 11.00 -8.49
N THR A 10 -5.73 11.17 -9.45
CA THR A 10 -6.65 12.32 -9.49
C THR A 10 -7.91 12.09 -8.65
N LEU A 11 -8.12 10.89 -8.12
CA LEU A 11 -9.30 10.56 -7.32
C LEU A 11 -9.13 11.05 -5.86
N PRO A 12 -10.24 11.32 -5.13
CA PRO A 12 -10.21 11.69 -3.72
C PRO A 12 -9.51 10.65 -2.84
N ASP A 13 -8.91 11.09 -1.74
CA ASP A 13 -8.19 10.22 -0.80
C ASP A 13 -9.09 9.16 -0.13
N GLU A 14 -10.37 9.49 0.04
CA GLU A 14 -11.39 8.63 0.62
C GLU A 14 -11.86 7.54 -0.35
N THR A 15 -11.41 7.55 -1.60
CA THR A 15 -11.78 6.56 -2.60
C THR A 15 -11.37 5.17 -2.12
N ILE A 16 -12.35 4.27 -2.07
CA ILE A 16 -12.15 2.87 -1.71
C ILE A 16 -11.58 2.12 -2.92
N VAL A 17 -10.46 1.45 -2.72
CA VAL A 17 -9.80 0.60 -3.71
C VAL A 17 -10.11 -0.86 -3.40
N CYS A 18 -10.66 -1.55 -4.39
CA CYS A 18 -11.03 -2.97 -4.31
C CYS A 18 -10.21 -3.81 -5.32
N PRO A 19 -8.93 -4.12 -5.05
CA PRO A 19 -8.12 -4.99 -5.90
C PRO A 19 -8.68 -6.42 -5.97
N ALA A 20 -8.42 -7.10 -7.07
CA ALA A 20 -8.87 -8.47 -7.28
C ALA A 20 -8.08 -9.53 -6.49
N HIS A 21 -6.91 -9.19 -5.96
CA HIS A 21 -5.99 -10.15 -5.33
C HIS A 21 -5.39 -9.62 -4.03
N GLU A 22 -5.17 -10.53 -3.08
CA GLU A 22 -4.58 -10.28 -1.76
C GLU A 22 -3.04 -10.27 -1.82
N TYR A 23 -2.46 -9.33 -2.58
CA TYR A 23 -1.01 -9.20 -2.78
C TYR A 23 -0.35 -8.14 -1.90
N THR A 24 -1.06 -7.59 -0.91
CA THR A 24 -0.60 -6.47 -0.11
C THR A 24 0.74 -6.73 0.56
N LEU A 25 0.96 -7.91 1.18
CA LEU A 25 2.25 -8.26 1.80
C LEU A 25 3.40 -8.37 0.77
N GLY A 26 3.16 -9.02 -0.36
CA GLY A 26 4.17 -9.13 -1.43
C GLY A 26 4.55 -7.77 -2.01
N ASN A 27 3.56 -6.89 -2.19
CA ASN A 27 3.78 -5.52 -2.66
C ASN A 27 4.58 -4.68 -1.65
N LEU A 28 4.32 -4.83 -0.35
CA LEU A 28 5.06 -4.13 0.71
C LEU A 28 6.50 -4.63 0.84
N ALA A 29 6.72 -5.94 0.77
CA ALA A 29 8.06 -6.52 0.73
C ALA A 29 8.86 -6.00 -0.47
N PHE A 30 8.23 -5.89 -1.65
CA PHE A 30 8.87 -5.25 -2.81
C PHE A 30 9.18 -3.77 -2.55
N ALA A 31 8.23 -3.01 -2.00
CA ALA A 31 8.42 -1.60 -1.70
C ALA A 31 9.62 -1.34 -0.79
N GLU A 32 9.86 -2.18 0.22
CA GLU A 32 11.03 -2.07 1.10
C GLU A 32 12.37 -2.16 0.37
N THR A 33 12.44 -3.02 -0.65
CA THR A 33 13.66 -3.15 -1.47
C THR A 33 13.91 -1.92 -2.35
N VAL A 34 12.84 -1.20 -2.73
CA VAL A 34 12.93 0.01 -3.56
C VAL A 34 13.21 1.26 -2.71
N LEU A 35 12.76 1.29 -1.46
CA LEU A 35 12.89 2.44 -0.56
C LEU A 35 14.25 2.54 0.16
N VAL A 36 15.24 1.71 -0.17
CA VAL A 36 16.54 1.65 0.53
C VAL A 36 17.21 3.04 0.64
N ASP A 37 17.09 3.89 -0.38
CA ASP A 37 17.68 5.24 -0.42
C ASP A 37 16.68 6.37 -0.12
N LYS A 38 15.48 6.03 0.38
CA LYS A 38 14.40 6.98 0.67
C LYS A 38 14.42 7.46 2.11
N SER A 39 13.65 8.51 2.39
CA SER A 39 13.61 9.16 3.70
C SER A 39 13.15 8.17 4.79
N ALA A 40 13.58 8.42 6.03
CA ALA A 40 13.13 7.63 7.18
C ALA A 40 11.60 7.65 7.35
N VAL A 41 10.94 8.74 6.90
CA VAL A 41 9.48 8.88 6.93
C VAL A 41 8.82 7.87 5.99
N GLU A 42 9.27 7.78 4.74
CA GLU A 42 8.73 6.85 3.74
C GLU A 42 8.93 5.38 4.17
N LYS A 43 10.12 5.04 4.68
CA LYS A 43 10.41 3.70 5.23
C LYS A 43 9.47 3.37 6.39
N SER A 44 9.29 4.31 7.32
CA SER A 44 8.42 4.11 8.48
C SER A 44 6.95 3.91 8.10
N ALA A 45 6.49 4.51 7.00
CA ALA A 45 5.11 4.34 6.53
C ALA A 45 4.88 2.92 5.98
N VAL A 46 5.82 2.41 5.18
CA VAL A 46 5.75 1.04 4.64
C VAL A 46 5.85 -0.01 5.76
N GLU A 47 6.78 0.18 6.70
CA GLU A 47 6.92 -0.68 7.88
C GLU A 47 5.62 -0.80 8.68
N LYS A 48 5.00 0.35 9.01
CA LYS A 48 3.72 0.39 9.75
C LYS A 48 2.61 -0.32 8.99
N GLN A 49 2.53 -0.12 7.68
CA GLN A 49 1.54 -0.79 6.85
C GLN A 49 1.79 -2.30 6.80
N ARG A 50 3.05 -2.75 6.75
CA ARG A 50 3.40 -4.17 6.77
C ARG A 50 2.94 -4.83 8.06
N ILE A 51 3.28 -4.25 9.21
CA ILE A 51 2.88 -4.77 10.53
C ILE A 51 1.35 -4.86 10.64
N PHE A 52 0.63 -3.84 10.19
CA PHE A 52 -0.83 -3.83 10.20
C PHE A 52 -1.41 -4.99 9.36
N VAL A 53 -0.92 -5.14 8.13
CA VAL A 53 -1.40 -6.19 7.20
C VAL A 53 -1.01 -7.58 7.71
N GLU A 54 0.21 -7.77 8.21
CA GLU A 54 0.67 -9.04 8.81
C GLU A 54 -0.27 -9.46 9.94
N THR A 55 -0.65 -8.52 10.82
CA THR A 55 -1.59 -8.78 11.92
C THR A 55 -2.95 -9.25 11.39
N GLN A 56 -3.50 -8.58 10.36
CA GLN A 56 -4.78 -8.99 9.76
C GLN A 56 -4.68 -10.36 9.08
N ARG A 57 -3.60 -10.62 8.34
CA ARG A 57 -3.40 -11.90 7.66
C ARG A 57 -3.16 -13.05 8.63
N ALA A 58 -2.48 -12.81 9.76
CA ALA A 58 -2.32 -13.78 10.83
C ALA A 58 -3.67 -14.20 11.45
N GLU A 59 -4.64 -13.28 11.49
CA GLU A 59 -6.02 -13.54 11.91
C GLU A 59 -6.92 -14.09 10.79
N ASN A 60 -6.36 -14.46 9.64
CA ASN A 60 -7.09 -14.86 8.42
C ASN A 60 -8.05 -13.80 7.86
N LYS A 61 -7.93 -12.54 8.26
CA LYS A 61 -8.73 -11.43 7.72
C LYS A 61 -8.11 -10.93 6.40
N PRO A 62 -8.92 -10.48 5.43
CA PRO A 62 -8.40 -9.81 4.25
C PRO A 62 -7.79 -8.46 4.63
N SER A 63 -6.85 -7.96 3.82
CA SER A 63 -6.30 -6.60 3.97
C SER A 63 -6.99 -5.57 3.07
N LEU A 64 -7.99 -6.03 2.33
CA LEU A 64 -8.79 -5.27 1.39
C LEU A 64 -10.24 -5.14 1.90
N PRO A 65 -10.96 -4.08 1.49
CA PRO A 65 -10.50 -2.97 0.65
C PRO A 65 -9.60 -2.00 1.41
N THR A 66 -8.90 -1.13 0.67
CA THR A 66 -8.09 -0.03 1.23
C THR A 66 -8.57 1.31 0.68
N THR A 67 -7.97 2.42 1.09
CA THR A 67 -8.26 3.75 0.54
C THR A 67 -7.08 4.32 -0.23
N LEU A 68 -7.30 5.31 -1.10
CA LEU A 68 -6.18 5.98 -1.77
C LEU A 68 -5.33 6.82 -0.81
N LYS A 69 -5.86 7.19 0.36
CA LYS A 69 -5.12 7.89 1.41
C LYS A 69 -3.96 7.08 1.98
N THR A 70 -4.11 5.76 2.09
CA THR A 70 -3.13 4.89 2.75
C THR A 70 -1.95 4.52 1.85
N ARG A 71 -1.97 4.91 0.56
CA ARG A 71 -0.82 4.73 -0.35
C ARG A 71 0.14 5.92 -0.23
N ALA A 72 1.43 5.68 -0.41
CA ALA A 72 2.40 6.76 -0.58
C ALA A 72 2.13 7.49 -1.91
N ARG A 73 1.95 8.82 -1.86
CA ARG A 73 1.91 9.68 -3.05
C ARG A 73 3.32 10.21 -3.32
N ASN A 74 3.69 10.29 -4.59
CA ASN A 74 4.93 10.94 -5.05
C ASN A 74 4.79 12.46 -5.03
#